data_AF-A0A0Q8IFY9-F1
#
_entry.id   AF-A0A0Q8IFY9-F1
#
_cell.length_a   1.000
_cell.length_b   1.000
_cell.length_c   1.000
_cell.angle_alpha   90.00
_cell.angle_beta   90.00
_cell.angle_gamma   90.00
#
_symmetry.space_group_name_H-M   'P 1'
#
loop_
_entity.id
_entity.type
_entity.pdbx_description
1 polymer ?
#
loop_
_entity_poly.entity_id
_entity_poly.type
_entity_poly.pdbx_seq_one_letter_code
_entity_poly.pdbx_strand_id
1 'polypeptide(L)'
;MRFCFLLLIFLLSALPPAHANTVDAAFDRAIAQFEAARLNLPAELFGVDVSAYRAALTFRQFTSRHWGGTVIMRVENGSATNNSCSRFAAFVRLPPSEGQVSLVLCPQFSSDGADTLRTLTILHELVHVVAGPNECRAMAFAAHIEQAATGRFTDVTSYWRANECGGSGFSLP
;
A
#
# COMPACT_ATOMS: atom_id res chain seq x y z
N MET A 1 19.36 -44.73 14.39
CA MET A 1 18.84 -43.79 13.36
C MET A 1 17.39 -43.32 13.61
N ARG A 2 16.49 -44.12 14.21
CA ARG A 2 15.11 -43.69 14.54
C ARG A 2 15.01 -42.61 15.63
N PHE A 3 15.93 -42.59 16.60
CA PHE A 3 15.93 -41.62 17.70
C PHE A 3 16.33 -40.18 17.27
N CYS A 4 17.15 -40.03 16.22
CA CYS A 4 17.52 -38.71 15.69
C CYS A 4 16.34 -37.99 15.01
N PHE A 5 15.43 -38.74 14.41
CA PHE A 5 14.28 -38.18 13.68
C PHE A 5 13.22 -37.59 14.62
N LEU A 6 13.03 -38.19 15.80
CA LEU A 6 12.07 -37.71 16.80
C LEU A 6 12.55 -36.42 17.48
N LEU A 7 13.86 -36.25 17.67
CA LEU A 7 14.42 -35.02 18.24
C LEU A 7 14.26 -33.83 17.28
N LEU A 8 14.39 -34.06 15.97
CA LEU A 8 14.28 -33.02 14.95
C LEU A 8 12.84 -32.48 14.82
N ILE A 9 11.83 -33.35 14.91
CA ILE A 9 10.41 -32.96 14.84
C ILE A 9 10.00 -32.14 16.08
N PHE A 10 10.54 -32.48 17.26
CA PHE A 10 10.25 -31.73 18.49
C PHE A 10 10.88 -30.32 18.48
N LEU A 11 12.06 -30.16 17.88
CA LEU A 11 12.73 -28.87 17.70
C LEU A 11 12.01 -27.93 16.72
N LEU A 12 11.37 -28.47 15.68
CA LEU A 12 10.56 -27.69 14.72
C LEU A 12 9.22 -27.21 15.29
N SER A 13 8.72 -27.87 16.35
CA SER A 13 7.45 -27.53 17.02
C SER A 13 7.59 -26.38 18.02
N ALA A 14 8.83 -26.05 18.40
CA ALA A 14 9.17 -25.03 19.40
C ALA A 14 9.58 -23.68 18.77
N LEU A 15 9.48 -23.54 17.46
CA LEU A 15 9.66 -22.24 16.82
C LEU A 15 8.47 -21.36 17.23
N PRO A 16 8.70 -20.23 17.94
CA PRO A 16 7.63 -19.28 18.17
C PRO A 16 7.06 -18.87 16.80
N PRO A 17 5.73 -18.70 16.67
CA PRO A 17 5.17 -18.18 15.44
C PRO A 17 5.90 -16.88 15.13
N ALA A 18 6.55 -16.81 13.97
CA ALA A 18 7.15 -15.58 13.49
C ALA A 18 6.01 -14.57 13.34
N HIS A 19 5.84 -13.69 14.33
CA HIS A 19 4.93 -12.57 14.22
C HIS A 19 5.48 -11.67 13.12
N ALA A 20 4.91 -11.78 11.93
CA ALA A 20 5.23 -10.88 10.84
C ALA A 20 5.04 -9.44 11.34
N ASN A 21 6.06 -8.62 11.14
CA ASN A 21 5.97 -7.18 11.38
C ASN A 21 4.71 -6.63 10.68
N THR A 22 3.88 -5.89 11.40
CA THR A 22 2.58 -5.38 10.91
C THR A 22 2.71 -4.65 9.58
N VAL A 23 3.83 -3.94 9.37
CA VAL A 23 4.13 -3.25 8.12
C VAL A 23 4.35 -4.23 6.97
N ASP A 24 5.19 -5.24 7.18
CA ASP A 24 5.49 -6.25 6.17
C ASP A 24 4.22 -7.04 5.81
N ALA A 25 3.43 -7.43 6.81
CA ALA A 25 2.14 -8.08 6.59
C ALA A 25 1.15 -7.22 5.80
N ALA A 26 1.12 -5.90 6.03
CA ALA A 26 0.26 -4.99 5.26
C ALA A 26 0.68 -4.91 3.79
N PHE A 27 2.00 -4.89 3.53
CA PHE A 27 2.51 -4.90 2.17
C PHE A 27 2.34 -6.23 1.46
N ASP A 28 2.57 -7.35 2.13
CA ASP A 28 2.34 -8.67 1.56
C ASP A 28 0.87 -8.84 1.14
N ARG A 29 -0.06 -8.37 1.98
CA ARG A 29 -1.49 -8.34 1.63
C ARG A 29 -1.79 -7.41 0.45
N ALA A 30 -1.21 -6.21 0.43
CA ALA A 30 -1.40 -5.28 -0.68
C ALA A 30 -0.84 -5.84 -2.01
N ILE A 31 0.32 -6.50 -1.98
CA ILE A 31 0.91 -7.21 -3.13
C ILE A 31 -0.04 -8.32 -3.58
N ALA A 32 -0.48 -9.19 -2.67
CA ALA A 32 -1.37 -10.30 -3.00
C ALA A 32 -2.70 -9.81 -3.61
N GLN A 33 -3.28 -8.76 -3.04
CA GLN A 33 -4.51 -8.15 -3.53
C GLN A 33 -4.33 -7.51 -4.91
N PHE A 34 -3.24 -6.78 -5.13
CA PHE A 34 -2.92 -6.23 -6.44
C PHE A 34 -2.71 -7.32 -7.50
N GLU A 35 -1.97 -8.39 -7.17
CA GLU A 35 -1.73 -9.49 -8.11
C GLU A 35 -3.00 -10.25 -8.47
N ALA A 36 -3.94 -10.40 -7.53
CA ALA A 36 -5.26 -10.95 -7.79
C ALA A 36 -6.08 -10.06 -8.74
N ALA A 37 -6.01 -8.74 -8.59
CA ALA A 37 -6.65 -7.78 -9.49
C ALA A 37 -5.98 -7.68 -10.86
N ARG A 38 -4.67 -7.94 -10.96
CA ARG A 38 -3.81 -7.54 -12.09
C ARG A 38 -4.31 -7.99 -13.46
N LEU A 39 -4.88 -9.20 -13.56
CA LEU A 39 -5.37 -9.73 -14.83
C LEU A 39 -6.57 -8.94 -15.40
N ASN A 40 -7.26 -8.19 -14.55
CA ASN A 40 -8.43 -7.38 -14.91
C ASN A 40 -8.11 -5.89 -15.02
N LEU A 41 -6.87 -5.47 -14.77
CA LEU A 41 -6.46 -4.06 -14.85
C LEU A 41 -5.93 -3.74 -16.25
N PRO A 42 -6.28 -2.57 -16.83
CA PRO A 42 -5.67 -2.09 -18.06
C PRO A 42 -4.18 -1.72 -17.82
N ALA A 43 -3.43 -1.41 -18.88
CA ALA A 43 -2.03 -0.97 -18.74
C ALA A 43 -1.89 0.35 -17.95
N GLU A 44 -2.90 1.22 -18.06
CA GLU A 44 -3.01 2.47 -17.32
C GLU A 44 -4.46 2.64 -16.85
N LEU A 45 -4.66 3.02 -15.59
CA LEU A 45 -5.96 3.32 -15.02
C LEU A 45 -5.88 4.64 -14.26
N PHE A 46 -6.76 5.60 -14.58
CA PHE A 46 -6.78 6.94 -13.98
C PHE A 46 -5.45 7.70 -14.05
N GLY A 47 -4.64 7.46 -15.08
CA GLY A 47 -3.29 8.06 -15.22
C GLY A 47 -2.22 7.39 -14.35
N VAL A 48 -2.51 6.23 -13.75
CA VAL A 48 -1.56 5.39 -13.01
C VAL A 48 -1.07 4.28 -13.93
N ASP A 49 0.23 4.28 -14.24
CA ASP A 49 0.89 3.19 -14.96
C ASP A 49 0.92 1.94 -14.05
N VAL A 50 0.18 0.90 -14.45
CA VAL A 50 -0.02 -0.31 -13.63
C VAL A 50 1.28 -1.10 -13.47
N SER A 51 2.17 -1.05 -14.47
CA SER A 51 3.48 -1.70 -14.38
C SER A 51 4.41 -0.99 -13.41
N ALA A 52 4.42 0.34 -13.45
CA ALA A 52 5.19 1.18 -12.51
C ALA A 52 4.66 1.04 -11.08
N TYR A 53 3.33 1.00 -10.91
CA TYR A 53 2.69 0.77 -9.62
C TYR A 53 3.06 -0.57 -9.02
N ARG A 54 2.99 -1.65 -9.81
CA ARG A 54 3.45 -2.97 -9.39
C ARG A 54 4.90 -2.95 -8.94
N ALA A 55 5.78 -2.33 -9.71
CA ALA A 55 7.20 -2.24 -9.37
C ALA A 55 7.45 -1.45 -8.07
N ALA A 56 6.74 -0.33 -7.88
CA ALA A 56 6.78 0.44 -6.63
C ALA A 56 6.27 -0.37 -5.43
N LEU A 57 5.21 -1.16 -5.62
CA LEU A 57 4.61 -2.00 -4.60
C LEU A 57 5.52 -3.17 -4.19
N THR A 58 6.07 -3.90 -5.16
CA THR A 58 6.85 -5.11 -4.91
C THR A 58 8.34 -4.83 -4.63
N PHE A 59 8.96 -3.92 -5.38
CA PHE A 59 10.42 -3.73 -5.36
C PHE A 59 10.85 -2.41 -4.74
N ARG A 60 9.90 -1.51 -4.43
CA ARG A 60 10.18 -0.15 -3.93
C ARG A 60 11.00 0.69 -4.87
N GLN A 61 11.06 0.28 -6.14
CA GLN A 61 11.83 0.96 -7.15
C GLN A 61 11.09 0.79 -8.48
N PHE A 62 10.97 1.88 -9.22
CA PHE A 62 10.25 1.90 -10.48
C PHE A 62 10.75 3.03 -11.37
N THR A 63 10.54 2.89 -12.68
CA THR A 63 10.73 3.98 -13.63
C THR A 63 9.46 4.82 -13.66
N SER A 64 9.55 6.10 -13.31
CA SER A 64 8.42 7.01 -13.27
C SER A 64 8.34 7.85 -14.53
N ARG A 65 7.21 7.76 -15.25
CA ARG A 65 6.86 8.72 -16.31
C ARG A 65 6.43 10.07 -15.73
N HIS A 66 5.81 10.07 -14.56
CA HIS A 66 5.30 11.26 -13.90
C HIS A 66 6.43 12.14 -13.33
N TRP A 67 7.39 11.53 -12.63
CA TRP A 67 8.52 12.24 -12.01
C TRP A 67 9.76 12.32 -12.90
N GLY A 68 9.85 11.47 -13.92
CA GLY A 68 11.03 11.32 -14.77
C GLY A 68 12.13 10.48 -14.10
N GLY A 69 12.62 9.48 -14.84
CA GLY A 69 13.73 8.62 -14.38
C GLY A 69 13.31 7.55 -13.37
N THR A 70 14.29 7.04 -12.62
CA THR A 70 14.08 5.99 -11.61
C THR A 70 13.76 6.61 -10.26
N VAL A 71 12.70 6.13 -9.61
CA VAL A 71 12.30 6.51 -8.26
C VAL A 71 12.48 5.33 -7.31
N ILE A 72 13.06 5.59 -6.14
CA ILE A 72 13.21 4.64 -5.04
C ILE A 72 12.32 5.12 -3.89
N MET A 73 11.40 4.26 -3.46
CA MET A 73 10.56 4.50 -2.30
C MET A 73 11.23 3.98 -1.03
N ARG A 74 11.32 4.83 -0.01
CA ARG A 74 11.67 4.42 1.36
C ARG A 74 10.43 4.35 2.22
N VAL A 75 10.38 3.35 3.09
CA VAL A 75 9.36 3.25 4.14
C VAL A 75 10.00 3.73 5.43
N GLU A 76 9.41 4.75 6.05
CA GLU A 76 9.89 5.36 7.27
C GLU A 76 8.83 5.25 8.36
N ASN A 77 9.26 5.07 9.61
CA ASN A 77 8.36 5.20 10.76
C ASN A 77 8.25 6.67 11.16
N GLY A 78 7.04 7.21 11.14
CA GLY A 78 6.72 8.53 11.66
C GLY A 78 6.61 8.53 13.18
N SER A 79 6.72 9.71 13.79
CA SER A 79 6.49 9.91 15.22
C SER A 79 5.17 10.64 15.45
N ALA A 80 4.56 10.44 16.63
CA ALA A 80 3.36 11.20 17.03
C ALA A 80 3.62 12.72 17.15
N THR A 81 4.89 13.13 17.28
CA THR A 81 5.30 14.54 17.30
C THR A 81 5.33 15.18 15.91
N ASN A 82 5.23 14.38 14.84
CA ASN A 82 5.06 14.89 13.48
C ASN A 82 3.61 15.37 13.29
N ASN A 83 3.43 16.62 12.88
CA ASN A 83 2.10 17.23 12.69
C ASN A 83 1.20 16.41 11.74
N SER A 84 1.74 15.84 10.66
CA SER A 84 0.98 14.99 9.75
C SER A 84 0.53 13.68 10.41
N CYS A 85 1.39 13.08 11.26
CA CYS A 85 1.04 11.86 11.99
C CYS A 85 0.02 12.05 13.11
N SER A 86 -0.32 13.29 13.46
CA SER A 86 -1.47 13.56 14.33
C SER A 86 -2.82 13.37 13.61
N ARG A 87 -2.81 13.34 12.27
CA ARG A 87 -4.02 13.36 11.43
C ARG A 87 -4.18 12.14 10.53
N PHE A 88 -3.08 11.48 10.18
CA PHE A 88 -3.08 10.42 9.17
C PHE A 88 -2.40 9.15 9.68
N ALA A 89 -2.83 8.01 9.13
CA ALA A 89 -2.20 6.72 9.35
C ALA A 89 -0.90 6.59 8.54
N ALA A 90 -0.84 7.17 7.35
CA ALA A 90 0.37 7.27 6.55
C ALA A 90 0.31 8.54 5.69
N PHE A 91 1.44 8.92 5.11
CA PHE A 91 1.51 9.95 4.08
C PHE A 91 2.78 9.81 3.25
N VAL A 92 2.79 10.37 2.05
CA VAL A 92 3.97 10.42 1.19
C VAL A 92 4.58 11.83 1.18
N ARG A 93 5.90 11.92 1.30
CA ARG A 93 6.64 13.18 1.09
C ARG A 93 6.88 13.39 -0.40
N LEU A 94 6.09 14.29 -0.99
CA LEU A 94 6.17 14.66 -2.40
C LEU A 94 6.68 16.11 -2.58
N PRO A 95 7.26 16.45 -3.74
CA PRO A 95 7.69 15.53 -4.81
C PRO A 95 8.93 14.71 -4.38
N PRO A 96 9.34 13.69 -5.16
CA PRO A 96 10.60 13.00 -4.90
C PRO A 96 11.80 13.96 -4.87
N SER A 97 12.74 13.70 -3.96
CA SER A 97 14.01 14.42 -3.83
C SER A 97 15.16 13.47 -4.19
N GLU A 98 16.01 13.86 -5.15
CA GLU A 98 17.13 13.04 -5.62
C GLU A 98 16.71 11.61 -6.03
N GLY A 99 15.57 11.49 -6.71
CA GLY A 99 15.02 10.19 -7.13
C GLY A 99 14.47 9.34 -5.96
N GLN A 100 14.31 9.91 -4.78
CA GLN A 100 13.80 9.21 -3.61
C GLN A 100 12.50 9.82 -3.11
N VAL A 101 11.59 8.97 -2.64
CA VAL A 101 10.30 9.36 -2.07
C VAL A 101 10.07 8.59 -0.78
N SER A 102 9.61 9.27 0.27
CA SER A 102 9.37 8.64 1.56
C SER A 102 7.89 8.39 1.76
N LEU A 103 7.51 7.13 1.95
CA LEU A 103 6.25 6.73 2.55
C LEU A 103 6.45 6.67 4.07
N VAL A 104 5.78 7.57 4.79
CA VAL A 104 5.86 7.65 6.25
C VAL A 104 4.65 6.93 6.84
N LEU A 105 4.90 5.92 7.67
CA LEU A 105 3.89 5.19 8.41
C LEU A 105 3.78 5.77 9.83
N CYS A 106 2.64 6.33 10.16
CA CYS A 106 2.40 6.97 11.44
C CYS A 106 1.94 5.96 12.50
N PRO A 107 2.03 6.27 13.81
CA PRO A 107 1.68 5.32 14.87
C PRO A 107 0.27 4.72 14.75
N GLN A 108 -0.69 5.49 14.23
CA GLN A 108 -2.06 5.00 14.00
C GLN A 108 -2.12 3.83 13.00
N PHE A 109 -1.19 3.74 12.04
CA PHE A 109 -1.09 2.61 11.12
C PHE A 109 -0.97 1.28 11.85
N SER A 110 -0.21 1.25 12.94
CA SER A 110 0.06 0.02 13.70
C SER A 110 -0.97 -0.26 14.81
N SER A 111 -2.05 0.52 14.91
CA SER A 111 -3.09 0.33 15.92
C SER A 111 -3.94 -0.91 15.67
N ASP A 112 -4.27 -1.68 16.72
CA ASP A 112 -5.03 -2.93 16.61
C ASP A 112 -6.39 -2.75 15.91
N GLY A 113 -6.84 -3.78 15.17
CA GLY A 113 -8.12 -3.78 14.47
C GLY A 113 -8.13 -3.06 13.11
N ALA A 114 -7.01 -2.47 12.67
CA ALA A 114 -6.92 -1.71 11.42
C ALA A 114 -6.47 -2.52 10.19
N ASP A 115 -6.50 -3.86 10.22
CA ASP A 115 -5.86 -4.71 9.20
C ASP A 115 -6.28 -4.43 7.75
N THR A 116 -7.57 -4.42 7.45
CA THR A 116 -8.08 -4.12 6.10
C THR A 116 -7.79 -2.67 5.72
N LEU A 117 -7.88 -1.75 6.69
CA LEU A 117 -7.57 -0.34 6.47
C LEU A 117 -6.09 -0.13 6.14
N ARG A 118 -5.16 -0.90 6.71
CA ARG A 118 -3.73 -0.84 6.36
C ARG A 118 -3.48 -1.20 4.91
N THR A 119 -4.11 -2.27 4.43
CA THR A 119 -3.97 -2.68 3.03
C THR A 119 -4.49 -1.60 2.10
N LEU A 120 -5.68 -1.05 2.36
CA LEU A 120 -6.22 0.07 1.60
C LEU A 120 -5.30 1.31 1.66
N THR A 121 -4.79 1.66 2.85
CA THR A 121 -3.84 2.77 3.03
C THR A 121 -2.59 2.58 2.19
N ILE A 122 -1.98 1.39 2.20
CA ILE A 122 -0.83 1.09 1.35
C ILE A 122 -1.19 1.25 -0.13
N LEU A 123 -2.31 0.68 -0.56
CA LEU A 123 -2.74 0.76 -1.96
C LEU A 123 -2.93 2.22 -2.40
N HIS A 124 -3.55 3.02 -1.53
CA HIS A 124 -3.80 4.44 -1.72
C HIS A 124 -2.52 5.27 -1.79
N GLU A 125 -1.66 5.20 -0.77
CA GLU A 125 -0.44 6.01 -0.70
C GLU A 125 0.53 5.71 -1.85
N LEU A 126 0.56 4.47 -2.34
CA LEU A 126 1.40 4.13 -3.48
C LEU A 126 0.95 4.79 -4.79
N VAL A 127 -0.32 5.18 -4.90
CA VAL A 127 -0.76 5.98 -6.06
C VAL A 127 -0.14 7.37 -5.99
N HIS A 128 0.01 7.95 -4.80
CA HIS A 128 0.71 9.23 -4.65
C HIS A 128 2.18 9.13 -5.03
N VAL A 129 2.83 8.05 -4.64
CA VAL A 129 4.21 7.74 -5.05
C VAL A 129 4.35 7.68 -6.56
N VAL A 130 3.42 7.05 -7.27
CA VAL A 130 3.55 6.76 -8.70
C VAL A 130 3.04 7.91 -9.58
N ALA A 131 1.94 8.54 -9.20
CA ALA A 131 1.16 9.44 -10.06
C ALA A 131 0.90 10.83 -9.45
N GLY A 132 1.36 11.12 -8.23
CA GLY A 132 1.25 12.43 -7.59
C GLY A 132 0.02 12.62 -6.67
N PRO A 133 -0.18 13.83 -6.11
CA PRO A 133 -0.94 14.06 -4.88
C PRO A 133 -2.49 14.07 -5.01
N ASN A 134 -3.06 13.61 -6.12
CA ASN A 134 -4.52 13.64 -6.27
C ASN A 134 -5.20 12.54 -5.44
N GLU A 135 -5.83 12.93 -4.33
CA GLU A 135 -6.56 12.07 -3.38
C GLU A 135 -7.67 11.24 -4.06
N CYS A 136 -8.45 11.87 -4.94
CA CYS A 136 -9.56 11.21 -5.63
C CYS A 136 -9.09 10.11 -6.57
N ARG A 137 -8.01 10.36 -7.32
CA ARG A 137 -7.35 9.34 -8.14
C ARG A 137 -6.82 8.19 -7.29
N ALA A 138 -6.14 8.51 -6.19
CA ALA A 138 -5.55 7.52 -5.31
C ALA A 138 -6.60 6.59 -4.71
N MET A 139 -7.70 7.16 -4.22
CA MET A 139 -8.79 6.38 -3.67
C MET A 139 -9.57 5.60 -4.73
N ALA A 140 -9.85 6.21 -5.89
CA ALA A 140 -10.51 5.51 -6.99
C ALA A 140 -9.69 4.30 -7.46
N PHE A 141 -8.40 4.48 -7.74
CA PHE A 141 -7.53 3.40 -8.16
C PHE A 141 -7.47 2.27 -7.11
N ALA A 142 -7.31 2.61 -5.83
CA ALA A 142 -7.28 1.62 -4.75
C ALA A 142 -8.61 0.84 -4.65
N ALA A 143 -9.76 1.52 -4.72
CA ALA A 143 -11.08 0.88 -4.71
C ALA A 143 -11.29 -0.08 -5.91
N HIS A 144 -10.81 0.30 -7.10
CA HIS A 144 -10.85 -0.56 -8.29
C HIS A 144 -9.97 -1.81 -8.14
N ILE A 145 -8.81 -1.72 -7.45
CA ILE A 145 -8.02 -2.91 -7.09
C ILE A 145 -8.83 -3.82 -6.17
N GLU A 146 -9.45 -3.28 -5.11
CA GLU A 146 -10.25 -4.10 -4.17
C GLU A 146 -11.39 -4.82 -4.90
N GLN A 147 -12.12 -4.08 -5.74
CA GLN A 147 -13.23 -4.60 -6.52
C GLN A 147 -12.77 -5.68 -7.49
N ALA A 148 -11.68 -5.46 -8.21
CA ALA A 148 -11.14 -6.43 -9.16
C ALA A 148 -10.57 -7.69 -8.48
N ALA A 149 -10.04 -7.56 -7.26
CA ALA A 149 -9.47 -8.68 -6.51
C ALA A 149 -10.52 -9.53 -5.77
N THR A 150 -11.55 -8.88 -5.22
CA THR A 150 -12.46 -9.51 -4.25
C THR A 150 -13.95 -9.42 -4.63
N GLY A 151 -14.29 -8.66 -5.67
CA GLY A 151 -15.67 -8.36 -6.04
C GLY A 151 -16.36 -7.33 -5.13
N ARG A 152 -15.65 -6.76 -4.16
CA ARG A 152 -16.13 -5.73 -3.22
C ARG A 152 -15.05 -4.69 -2.99
N PHE A 153 -15.42 -3.49 -2.56
CA PHE A 153 -14.48 -2.47 -2.09
C PHE A 153 -14.94 -1.86 -0.76
N THR A 154 -14.00 -1.27 -0.03
CA THR A 154 -14.26 -0.61 1.25
C THR A 154 -15.15 0.62 1.05
N ASP A 155 -16.18 0.81 1.88
CA ASP A 155 -17.01 2.02 1.82
C ASP A 155 -16.19 3.26 2.24
N VAL A 156 -15.87 4.09 1.25
CA VAL A 156 -15.09 5.31 1.39
C VAL A 156 -15.94 6.56 1.18
N THR A 157 -17.27 6.47 1.29
CA THR A 157 -18.20 7.59 1.00
C THR A 157 -17.86 8.86 1.77
N SER A 158 -17.53 8.73 3.08
CA SER A 158 -17.15 9.88 3.90
C SER A 158 -15.84 10.54 3.42
N TYR A 159 -14.83 9.72 3.11
CA TYR A 159 -13.56 10.19 2.58
C TYR A 159 -13.73 10.86 1.20
N TRP A 160 -14.51 10.24 0.32
CA TRP A 160 -14.80 10.73 -1.03
C TRP A 160 -15.48 12.09 -1.01
N ARG A 161 -16.43 12.28 -0.09
CA ARG A 161 -17.11 13.57 0.11
C ARG A 161 -16.18 14.62 0.71
N ALA A 162 -15.39 14.25 1.71
CA ALA A 162 -14.47 15.17 2.39
C ALA A 162 -13.39 15.73 1.44
N ASN A 163 -13.01 14.98 0.41
CA ASN A 163 -12.07 15.40 -0.63
C ASN A 163 -12.75 15.95 -1.89
N GLU A 164 -14.06 16.22 -1.84
CA GLU A 164 -14.83 16.82 -2.95
C GLU A 164 -14.75 16.04 -4.28
N CYS A 165 -14.60 14.71 -4.21
CA CYS A 165 -14.27 13.90 -5.37
C CYS A 165 -15.42 13.73 -6.39
N GLY A 166 -16.64 14.18 -6.08
CA GLY A 166 -17.80 14.07 -6.97
C GLY A 166 -17.65 14.78 -8.32
N GLY A 167 -16.78 15.79 -8.42
CA GLY A 167 -16.47 16.51 -9.66
C GLY A 167 -15.09 16.18 -10.26
N SER A 168 -14.37 15.19 -9.72
CA SER A 168 -12.93 15.01 -9.97
C SER A 168 -12.57 14.34 -11.31
N GLY A 169 -13.56 13.81 -12.04
CA GLY A 169 -13.33 12.99 -13.23
C GLY A 169 -12.89 11.55 -12.94
N PHE A 170 -12.70 11.19 -11.66
CA PHE A 170 -12.48 9.81 -11.20
C PHE A 170 -13.77 9.23 -10.63
N SER A 171 -13.92 7.90 -10.68
CA SER A 171 -15.12 7.21 -10.18
C SER A 171 -14.76 6.00 -9.33
N LEU A 172 -15.54 5.81 -8.26
CA LEU A 172 -15.55 4.54 -7.52
C LEU A 172 -16.22 3.43 -8.36
N PRO A 173 -15.91 2.14 -8.10
CA PRO A 173 -16.53 1.00 -8.79
C PRO A 173 -18.04 0.85 -8.55
#